data_AF-A0A6N6PUJ9-F1
#
_entry.id   AF-A0A6N6PUJ9-F1
#
_cell.length_a   1.000
_cell.length_b   1.000
_cell.length_c   1.000
_cell.angle_alpha   90.00
_cell.angle_beta   90.00
_cell.angle_gamma   90.00
#
_symmetry.space_group_name_H-M   'P 1'
#
loop_
_entity.id
_entity.type
_entity.pdbx_description
1 polymer ?
#
loop_
_entity_poly.entity_id
_entity_poly.type
_entity_poly.pdbx_seq_one_letter_code
_entity_poly.pdbx_strand_id
1 'polypeptide(L)'
;MAPRRQRLEAAPRRDPRGRRIRCLHRGPAPQTGAQGAQTETRSGRARVVGRPKPSAGGRVKQSLCPDMPLICGDWLSSTRIAMMSLAEEGAFIHLLCHAWADPDCTLPDDDASLAMLSRLGDAWASGSGQKLRGVFISDPDRPGRIYNPRQRSVREAQTERIIAARNHGLAGSNGRWKLKNARALPEHSASSARALPEHSVGNASSPVGRRQAAASAGAARGYRKPKPNPFGG
;
A
#
# COMPACT_ATOMS: atom_id res chain seq x y z
N MET A 1 -27.37 32.22 49.43
CA MET A 1 -26.47 33.38 49.28
C MET A 1 -25.48 33.09 48.16
N ALA A 2 -25.46 33.97 47.16
CA ALA A 2 -24.65 33.96 45.93
C ALA A 2 -23.16 34.37 46.21
N PRO A 3 -22.20 34.48 45.25
CA PRO A 3 -22.32 34.71 43.80
C PRO A 3 -21.48 33.76 42.90
N ARG A 4 -21.92 33.39 41.69
CA ARG A 4 -21.96 34.20 40.45
C ARG A 4 -20.55 34.66 40.02
N ARG A 5 -19.87 33.87 39.18
CA ARG A 5 -18.80 34.37 38.29
C ARG A 5 -19.25 34.26 36.84
N GLN A 6 -19.54 35.43 36.28
CA GLN A 6 -19.80 35.68 34.87
C GLN A 6 -18.49 35.95 34.13
N ARG A 7 -18.53 35.73 32.81
CA ARG A 7 -17.76 36.37 31.72
C ARG A 7 -16.28 36.01 31.63
N LEU A 8 -15.74 35.73 30.44
CA LEU A 8 -15.76 36.63 29.28
C LEU A 8 -15.88 35.88 27.94
N GLU A 9 -16.68 36.48 27.06
CA GLU A 9 -16.69 36.27 25.62
C GLU A 9 -15.35 36.69 24.98
N ALA A 10 -14.96 36.00 23.91
CA ALA A 10 -14.22 36.61 22.81
C ALA A 10 -14.49 35.83 21.51
N ALA A 11 -15.36 36.36 20.66
CA ALA A 11 -15.54 35.96 19.28
C ALA A 11 -14.88 37.01 18.33
N PRO A 12 -14.85 36.80 17.00
CA PRO A 12 -13.64 36.61 16.20
C PRO A 12 -13.15 37.89 15.48
N ARG A 13 -11.87 37.94 15.12
CA ARG A 13 -11.35 38.95 14.19
C ARG A 13 -11.15 38.36 12.79
N ARG A 14 -12.03 38.73 11.87
CA ARG A 14 -11.82 38.64 10.41
C ARG A 14 -10.96 39.82 9.97
N ASP A 15 -10.06 39.58 9.02
CA ASP A 15 -9.34 40.64 8.29
C ASP A 15 -10.25 41.21 7.18
N PRO A 16 -10.55 42.53 7.18
CA PRO A 16 -11.42 43.17 6.19
C PRO A 16 -10.71 43.60 4.89
N ARG A 17 -9.44 43.26 4.65
CA ARG A 17 -8.67 43.89 3.56
C ARG A 17 -8.34 42.96 2.40
N GLY A 18 -9.33 42.68 1.57
CA GLY A 18 -9.12 42.16 0.21
C GLY A 18 -7.96 42.86 -0.51
N ARG A 19 -6.77 42.25 -0.49
CA ARG A 19 -5.58 42.73 -1.17
C ARG A 19 -4.91 41.58 -1.88
N ARG A 20 -4.96 41.68 -3.21
CA ARG A 20 -4.00 41.04 -4.11
C ARG A 20 -2.60 41.53 -3.77
N ILE A 21 -1.66 40.61 -3.56
CA ILE A 21 -0.23 40.90 -3.68
C ILE A 21 0.30 40.09 -4.86
N ARG A 22 0.39 40.76 -6.02
CA ARG A 22 1.35 40.43 -7.07
C ARG A 22 2.63 41.19 -6.74
N CYS A 23 3.73 40.48 -6.49
CA CYS A 23 5.07 41.02 -6.68
C CYS A 23 5.94 39.93 -7.31
N LEU A 24 6.19 40.12 -8.60
CA LEU A 24 7.16 39.42 -9.42
C LEU A 24 8.56 39.79 -8.93
N HIS A 25 9.37 38.83 -8.48
CA HIS A 25 10.83 38.99 -8.43
C HIS A 25 11.47 37.92 -9.28
N ARG A 26 11.89 38.37 -10.46
CA ARG A 26 12.63 37.67 -11.51
C ARG A 26 14.11 37.71 -11.11
N GLY A 27 14.61 36.60 -10.57
CA GLY A 27 16.04 36.43 -10.29
C GLY A 27 16.83 36.08 -11.56
N PRO A 28 18.09 36.53 -11.69
CA PRO A 28 18.90 36.33 -12.90
C PRO A 28 19.43 34.90 -13.03
N ALA A 29 19.53 34.45 -14.28
CA ALA A 29 20.03 33.14 -14.69
C ALA A 29 21.54 32.96 -14.41
N PRO A 30 21.99 31.78 -13.94
CA PRO A 30 23.40 31.43 -13.96
C PRO A 30 23.85 31.02 -15.37
N GLN A 31 25.05 31.50 -15.69
CA GLN A 31 25.67 31.54 -17.00
C GLN A 31 26.10 30.14 -17.48
N THR A 32 25.89 29.92 -18.77
CA THR A 32 26.45 28.88 -19.61
C THR A 32 27.98 29.00 -19.66
N GLY A 33 28.67 28.16 -18.88
CA GLY A 33 30.10 27.90 -19.01
C GLY A 33 30.35 26.79 -20.02
N ALA A 34 30.51 27.16 -21.29
CA ALA A 34 31.09 26.33 -22.33
C ALA A 34 32.59 26.64 -22.45
N GLN A 35 33.44 25.62 -22.28
CA GLN A 35 34.86 25.49 -22.64
C GLN A 35 35.29 24.12 -22.04
N GLY A 36 35.79 23.12 -22.74
CA GLY A 36 36.60 23.06 -23.96
C GLY A 36 37.83 22.20 -23.62
N ALA A 37 38.02 21.05 -24.27
CA ALA A 37 39.27 20.26 -24.42
C ALA A 37 38.87 18.83 -24.84
N GLN A 38 38.92 18.48 -26.12
CA GLN A 38 40.10 18.03 -26.88
C GLN A 38 40.71 16.71 -26.38
N THR A 39 40.61 15.72 -27.27
CA THR A 39 41.58 14.68 -27.62
C THR A 39 42.15 13.80 -26.51
N GLU A 40 41.84 12.50 -26.58
CA GLU A 40 42.86 11.49 -26.85
C GLU A 40 42.22 10.13 -27.17
N THR A 41 42.34 9.74 -28.44
CA THR A 41 42.14 8.39 -28.96
C THR A 41 43.28 7.51 -28.47
N ARG A 42 43.14 6.89 -27.29
CA ARG A 42 44.06 5.84 -26.83
C ARG A 42 43.44 4.46 -27.05
N SER A 43 43.69 3.92 -28.25
CA SER A 43 43.48 2.53 -28.62
C SER A 43 44.41 1.63 -27.80
N GLY A 44 43.97 1.27 -26.60
CA GLY A 44 44.59 0.27 -25.76
C GLY A 44 43.67 -0.94 -25.67
N ARG A 45 44.00 -2.04 -26.34
CA ARG A 45 43.43 -3.36 -26.09
C ARG A 45 43.72 -3.76 -24.63
N ALA A 46 42.86 -3.32 -23.72
CA ALA A 46 42.87 -3.79 -22.34
C ALA A 46 42.58 -5.30 -22.35
N ARG A 47 43.52 -6.08 -21.80
CA ARG A 47 43.28 -7.49 -21.49
C ARG A 47 41.97 -7.58 -20.70
N VAL A 48 41.05 -8.43 -21.16
CA VAL A 48 39.82 -8.76 -20.45
C VAL A 48 40.22 -9.50 -19.17
N VAL A 49 40.51 -8.72 -18.12
CA VAL A 49 40.60 -9.23 -16.75
C VAL A 49 39.22 -9.83 -16.45
N GLY A 50 39.20 -11.11 -16.08
CA GLY A 50 37.99 -11.91 -15.98
C GLY A 50 36.86 -11.14 -15.30
N ARG A 51 35.69 -11.11 -15.95
CA ARG A 51 34.48 -10.50 -15.38
C ARG A 51 34.33 -11.03 -13.95
N PRO A 52 34.33 -10.16 -12.91
CA PRO A 52 34.02 -10.60 -11.56
C PRO A 52 32.67 -11.31 -11.64
N LYS A 53 32.63 -12.57 -11.17
CA LYS A 53 31.37 -13.30 -11.04
C LYS A 53 30.39 -12.36 -10.34
N PRO A 54 29.21 -12.08 -10.92
CA PRO A 54 28.22 -11.26 -10.24
C PRO A 54 27.99 -11.93 -8.90
N SER A 55 28.38 -11.24 -7.83
CA SER A 55 28.15 -11.71 -6.47
C SER A 55 26.69 -12.12 -6.39
N ALA A 56 26.40 -13.31 -5.87
CA ALA A 56 25.06 -13.82 -5.65
C ALA A 56 24.29 -13.02 -4.58
N GLY A 57 24.46 -11.69 -4.55
CA GLY A 57 23.54 -10.74 -3.96
C GLY A 57 22.26 -10.83 -4.76
N GLY A 58 21.44 -11.83 -4.42
CA GLY A 58 20.06 -11.91 -4.88
C GLY A 58 19.45 -10.55 -4.67
N ARG A 59 19.03 -9.93 -5.78
CA ARG A 59 18.29 -8.65 -5.78
C ARG A 59 17.29 -8.76 -4.64
N VAL A 60 17.48 -7.96 -3.59
CA VAL A 60 16.52 -7.88 -2.49
C VAL A 60 15.22 -7.52 -3.18
N LYS A 61 14.32 -8.51 -3.31
CA LYS A 61 13.00 -8.26 -3.87
C LYS A 61 12.46 -7.18 -2.96
N GLN A 62 12.31 -5.96 -3.49
CA GLN A 62 11.62 -4.88 -2.83
C GLN A 62 10.41 -5.53 -2.20
N SER A 63 10.39 -5.57 -0.86
CA SER A 63 9.44 -6.34 -0.08
C SER A 63 8.08 -6.07 -0.69
N LEU A 64 7.46 -7.11 -1.27
CA LEU A 64 6.21 -7.02 -2.02
C LEU A 64 5.32 -6.01 -1.32
N CYS A 65 5.15 -4.82 -1.93
CA CYS A 65 4.22 -3.85 -1.38
C CYS A 65 2.89 -4.59 -1.32
N PRO A 66 2.34 -4.82 -0.12
CA PRO A 66 1.13 -5.61 -0.01
C PRO A 66 0.06 -4.96 -0.90
N ASP A 67 -0.76 -5.74 -1.62
CA ASP A 67 -1.83 -5.15 -2.42
C ASP A 67 -2.76 -4.34 -1.51
N MET A 68 -3.12 -3.12 -1.91
CA MET A 68 -4.05 -2.26 -1.15
C MET A 68 -5.48 -2.79 -1.32
N PRO A 69 -6.13 -3.33 -0.28
CA PRO A 69 -7.50 -3.82 -0.43
C PRO A 69 -8.47 -2.64 -0.38
N LEU A 70 -9.16 -2.39 -1.49
CA LEU A 70 -10.30 -1.47 -1.54
C LEU A 70 -11.59 -2.26 -1.35
N ILE A 71 -12.14 -2.28 -0.14
CA ILE A 71 -13.37 -3.03 0.18
C ILE A 71 -14.57 -2.15 -0.14
N CYS A 72 -15.34 -2.50 -1.18
CA CYS A 72 -16.48 -1.70 -1.65
C CYS A 72 -17.55 -1.48 -0.56
N GLY A 73 -17.84 -2.49 0.26
CA GLY A 73 -18.82 -2.36 1.35
C GLY A 73 -18.45 -1.28 2.36
N ASP A 74 -17.16 -1.10 2.59
CA ASP A 74 -16.61 -0.12 3.51
C ASP A 74 -16.51 1.28 2.92
N TRP A 75 -16.22 1.34 1.63
CA TRP A 75 -16.31 2.58 0.86
C TRP A 75 -17.74 3.12 0.86
N LEU A 76 -18.71 2.28 0.48
CA LEU A 76 -20.11 2.67 0.31
C LEU A 76 -20.87 2.89 1.62
N SER A 77 -20.43 2.30 2.73
CA SER A 77 -21.06 2.50 4.05
C SER A 77 -20.57 3.74 4.80
N SER A 78 -19.48 4.36 4.35
CA SER A 78 -18.92 5.54 4.99
C SER A 78 -19.73 6.79 4.65
N THR A 79 -20.54 7.27 5.61
CA THR A 79 -21.30 8.53 5.46
C THR A 79 -20.40 9.71 5.12
N ARG A 80 -19.17 9.76 5.65
CA ARG A 80 -18.22 10.83 5.35
C ARG A 80 -17.82 10.85 3.88
N ILE A 81 -17.60 9.68 3.28
CA ILE A 81 -17.26 9.55 1.85
C ILE A 81 -18.50 9.83 1.00
N ALA A 82 -19.68 9.34 1.39
CA ALA A 82 -20.93 9.59 0.67
C ALA A 82 -21.34 11.08 0.61
N MET A 83 -20.81 11.93 1.50
CA MET A 83 -21.02 13.38 1.49
C MET A 83 -19.93 14.15 0.72
N MET A 84 -18.98 13.46 0.09
CA MET A 84 -17.96 14.05 -0.78
C MET A 84 -18.50 14.19 -2.21
N SER A 85 -17.96 15.18 -2.93
CA SER A 85 -18.12 15.25 -4.39
C SER A 85 -17.20 14.23 -5.09
N LEU A 86 -17.47 13.92 -6.34
CA LEU A 86 -16.64 12.99 -7.13
C LEU A 86 -15.16 13.40 -7.19
N ALA A 87 -14.86 14.70 -7.25
CA ALA A 87 -13.48 15.20 -7.22
C ALA A 87 -12.82 14.95 -5.85
N GLU A 88 -13.56 15.15 -4.76
CA GLU A 88 -13.11 14.87 -3.39
C GLU A 88 -12.92 13.37 -3.15
N GLU A 89 -13.78 12.51 -3.69
CA GLU A 89 -13.63 11.05 -3.64
C GLU A 89 -12.36 10.59 -4.36
N GLY A 90 -12.12 11.08 -5.58
CA GLY A 90 -10.90 10.77 -6.33
C GLY A 90 -9.63 11.24 -5.61
N ALA A 91 -9.68 12.45 -5.04
CA ALA A 91 -8.64 13.00 -4.18
C ALA A 91 -8.36 12.11 -2.95
N PHE A 92 -9.40 11.62 -2.30
CA PHE A 92 -9.27 10.70 -1.17
C PHE A 92 -8.58 9.39 -1.57
N ILE A 93 -8.96 8.79 -2.71
CA ILE A 93 -8.33 7.58 -3.23
C ILE A 93 -6.84 7.82 -3.53
N HIS A 94 -6.48 8.95 -4.14
CA HIS A 94 -5.07 9.29 -4.38
C HIS A 94 -4.27 9.39 -3.08
N LEU A 95 -4.82 10.05 -2.06
CA LEU A 95 -4.17 10.13 -0.75
C LEU A 95 -4.01 8.76 -0.10
N LEU A 96 -5.02 7.88 -0.18
CA LEU A 96 -4.90 6.49 0.30
C LEU A 96 -3.81 5.71 -0.42
N CYS A 97 -3.69 5.85 -1.75
CA CYS A 97 -2.62 5.21 -2.53
C CYS A 97 -1.24 5.71 -2.10
N HIS A 98 -1.07 7.03 -1.91
CA HIS A 98 0.18 7.61 -1.43
C HIS A 98 0.53 7.15 -0.02
N ALA A 99 -0.45 7.11 0.89
CA ALA A 99 -0.27 6.58 2.23
C ALA A 99 0.17 5.11 2.16
N TRP A 100 -0.50 4.28 1.36
CA TRP A 100 -0.19 2.85 1.28
C TRP A 100 1.20 2.51 0.73
N ALA A 101 1.72 3.39 -0.14
CA ALA A 101 3.07 3.28 -0.67
C ALA A 101 4.14 3.53 0.42
N ASP A 102 3.82 4.31 1.45
CA ASP A 102 4.65 4.48 2.64
C ASP A 102 4.60 3.19 3.50
N PRO A 103 5.74 2.71 4.02
CA PRO A 103 5.79 1.47 4.82
C PRO A 103 4.81 1.50 6.00
N ASP A 104 4.62 2.67 6.60
CA ASP A 104 3.85 2.85 7.83
C ASP A 104 2.47 3.49 7.60
N CYS A 105 2.04 3.57 6.33
CA CYS A 105 0.75 4.10 5.93
C CYS A 105 0.49 5.55 6.38
N THR A 106 1.49 6.43 6.21
CA THR A 106 1.37 7.85 6.57
C THR A 106 1.46 8.82 5.41
N LEU A 107 0.94 10.02 5.65
CA LEU A 107 1.03 11.20 4.79
C LEU A 107 1.63 12.36 5.59
N PRO A 108 2.20 13.37 4.92
CA PRO A 108 2.63 14.59 5.58
C PRO A 108 1.42 15.43 6.04
N ASP A 109 1.53 16.08 7.20
CA ASP A 109 0.47 16.91 7.80
C ASP A 109 0.55 18.38 7.36
N ASP A 110 0.83 18.64 6.09
CA ASP A 110 0.86 19.99 5.54
C ASP A 110 -0.11 20.13 4.34
N ASP A 111 -0.91 21.20 4.36
CA ASP A 111 -1.96 21.42 3.36
C ASP A 111 -1.41 21.52 1.94
N ALA A 112 -0.21 22.08 1.77
CA ALA A 112 0.40 22.25 0.46
C ALA A 112 0.74 20.89 -0.18
N SER A 113 1.38 20.00 0.57
CA SER A 113 1.69 18.64 0.10
C SER A 113 0.41 17.84 -0.12
N LEU A 114 -0.57 17.94 0.78
CA LEU A 114 -1.83 17.22 0.63
C LEU A 114 -2.64 17.70 -0.58
N ALA A 115 -2.66 19.01 -0.86
CA ALA A 115 -3.28 19.57 -2.07
C ALA A 115 -2.62 19.05 -3.36
N MET A 116 -1.29 18.92 -3.36
CA MET A 116 -0.52 18.39 -4.49
C MET A 116 -0.74 16.88 -4.68
N LEU A 117 -0.67 16.10 -3.59
CA LEU A 117 -0.85 14.64 -3.63
C LEU A 117 -2.27 14.25 -4.02
N SER A 118 -3.28 14.99 -3.55
CA SER A 118 -4.68 14.77 -3.89
C SER A 118 -5.05 15.21 -5.31
N ARG A 119 -4.23 16.08 -5.92
CA ARG A 119 -4.48 16.77 -7.20
C ARG A 119 -5.68 17.73 -7.19
N LEU A 120 -6.08 18.23 -6.02
CA LEU A 120 -7.15 19.22 -5.92
C LEU A 120 -6.70 20.66 -6.21
N GLY A 121 -5.41 20.96 -6.01
CA GLY A 121 -4.89 22.34 -6.21
C GLY A 121 -5.69 23.36 -5.39
N ASP A 122 -6.18 24.42 -6.05
CA ASP A 122 -6.93 25.51 -5.40
C ASP A 122 -8.25 25.05 -4.75
N ALA A 123 -8.82 23.94 -5.21
CA ALA A 123 -10.03 23.37 -4.59
C ALA A 123 -9.77 22.86 -3.16
N TRP A 124 -8.53 22.51 -2.84
CA TRP A 124 -8.13 22.14 -1.47
C TRP A 124 -8.43 23.27 -0.49
N ALA A 125 -7.96 24.48 -0.80
CA ALA A 125 -8.15 25.68 0.02
C ALA A 125 -9.61 26.17 0.04
N SER A 126 -10.42 25.78 -0.95
CA SER A 126 -11.83 26.14 -1.08
C SER A 126 -12.77 25.34 -0.16
N GLY A 127 -12.22 24.45 0.68
CA GLY A 127 -12.97 23.69 1.70
C GLY A 127 -12.90 22.17 1.54
N SER A 128 -12.54 21.66 0.36
CA SER A 128 -12.37 20.21 0.15
C SER A 128 -11.27 19.61 1.01
N GLY A 129 -10.19 20.36 1.28
CA GLY A 129 -9.12 19.95 2.17
C GLY A 129 -9.59 19.65 3.60
N GLN A 130 -10.53 20.45 4.12
CA GLN A 130 -11.08 20.26 5.47
C GLN A 130 -11.87 18.94 5.58
N LYS A 131 -12.67 18.60 4.56
CA LYS A 131 -13.43 17.35 4.54
C LYS A 131 -12.49 16.14 4.51
N LEU A 132 -11.46 16.20 3.66
CA LEU A 132 -10.46 15.14 3.53
C LEU A 132 -9.67 14.98 4.82
N ARG A 133 -9.18 16.07 5.42
CA ARG A 133 -8.47 16.03 6.70
C ARG A 133 -9.29 15.41 7.82
N GLY A 134 -10.61 15.61 7.85
CA GLY A 134 -11.49 14.98 8.84
C GLY A 134 -11.51 13.44 8.81
N VAL A 135 -10.93 12.80 7.81
CA VAL A 135 -10.81 11.33 7.69
C VAL A 135 -9.45 10.81 8.18
N PHE A 136 -8.44 11.67 8.29
CA PHE A 136 -7.11 11.33 8.76
C PHE A 136 -6.90 11.83 10.19
N ILE A 137 -6.05 11.14 10.96
CA ILE A 137 -5.67 11.56 12.31
C ILE A 137 -4.15 11.73 12.40
N SER A 138 -3.71 12.62 13.28
CA SER A 138 -2.27 12.82 13.55
C SER A 138 -1.66 11.54 14.12
N ASP A 139 -0.47 11.19 13.63
CA ASP A 139 0.27 10.02 14.05
C ASP A 139 0.93 10.27 15.43
N PRO A 140 0.59 9.51 16.49
CA PRO A 140 1.19 9.71 17.82
C PRO A 140 2.70 9.44 17.81
N ASP A 141 3.17 8.53 16.95
CA ASP A 141 4.57 8.12 16.91
C ASP A 141 5.45 9.08 16.11
N ARG A 142 4.83 9.88 15.22
CA ARG A 142 5.53 10.76 14.27
C ARG A 142 4.85 12.12 14.14
N PRO A 143 5.32 13.15 14.87
CA PRO A 143 4.75 14.48 14.75
C PRO A 143 4.89 15.00 13.30
N GLY A 144 3.86 15.68 12.81
CA GLY A 144 3.81 16.19 11.42
C GLY A 144 3.45 15.14 10.37
N ARG A 145 3.00 13.95 10.78
CA ARG A 145 2.41 12.93 9.91
C ARG A 145 0.96 12.68 10.29
N ILE A 146 0.14 12.34 9.31
CA ILE A 146 -1.24 11.89 9.49
C ILE A 146 -1.42 10.51 8.86
N TYR A 147 -2.41 9.75 9.33
CA TYR A 147 -2.74 8.44 8.80
C TYR A 147 -4.24 8.16 8.83
N ASN A 148 -4.66 7.19 8.03
CA ASN A 148 -6.01 6.66 8.10
C ASN A 148 -6.02 5.45 9.05
N PRO A 149 -6.78 5.48 10.18
CA PRO A 149 -6.75 4.42 11.19
C PRO A 149 -7.06 3.04 10.65
N ARG A 150 -8.06 2.99 9.78
CA ARG A 150 -8.53 1.75 9.18
C ARG A 150 -7.47 1.16 8.26
N GLN A 151 -6.89 1.99 7.39
CA GLN A 151 -5.86 1.56 6.46
C GLN A 151 -4.64 1.00 7.21
N ARG A 152 -4.20 1.66 8.30
CA ARG A 152 -3.11 1.17 9.15
C ARG A 152 -3.43 -0.20 9.75
N SER A 153 -4.62 -0.38 10.33
CA SER A 153 -5.04 -1.68 10.88
C SER A 153 -5.03 -2.80 9.82
N VAL A 154 -5.45 -2.50 8.59
CA VAL A 154 -5.43 -3.47 7.50
C VAL A 154 -3.99 -3.82 7.09
N ARG A 155 -3.10 -2.83 7.02
CA ARG A 155 -1.67 -3.01 6.73
C ARG A 155 -0.99 -3.87 7.78
N GLU A 156 -1.25 -3.62 9.06
CA GLU A 156 -0.72 -4.41 10.19
C GLU A 156 -1.15 -5.87 10.05
N ALA A 157 -2.45 -6.13 9.89
CA ALA A 157 -2.97 -7.49 9.73
C ALA A 157 -2.41 -8.23 8.50
N GLN A 158 -2.12 -7.50 7.41
CA GLN A 158 -1.51 -8.09 6.21
C GLN A 158 -0.02 -8.36 6.42
N THR A 159 0.67 -7.45 7.11
CA THR A 159 2.09 -7.60 7.48
C THR A 159 2.28 -8.81 8.38
N GLU A 160 1.44 -8.97 9.40
CA GLU A 160 1.41 -10.15 10.28
C GLU A 160 1.21 -11.44 9.49
N ARG A 161 0.24 -11.47 8.56
CA ARG A 161 -0.01 -12.64 7.70
C ARG A 161 1.21 -12.99 6.83
N ILE A 162 1.87 -11.98 6.25
CA ILE A 162 3.08 -12.17 5.43
C ILE A 162 4.22 -12.71 6.29
N ILE A 163 4.43 -12.17 7.49
CA ILE A 163 5.46 -12.62 8.43
C ILE A 163 5.19 -14.06 8.85
N ALA A 164 3.95 -14.40 9.21
CA ALA A 164 3.56 -15.75 9.60
C ALA A 164 3.78 -16.75 8.45
N ALA A 165 3.34 -16.42 7.23
CA ALA A 165 3.54 -17.25 6.05
C ALA A 165 5.03 -17.45 5.73
N ARG A 166 5.84 -16.40 5.85
CA ARG A 166 7.29 -16.47 5.69
C ARG A 166 7.93 -17.41 6.73
N ASN A 167 7.58 -17.25 8.00
CA ASN A 167 8.11 -18.08 9.08
C ASN A 167 7.73 -19.55 8.90
N HIS A 168 6.49 -19.82 8.50
CA HIS A 168 6.03 -21.18 8.18
C HIS A 168 6.81 -21.78 6.99
N GLY A 169 7.05 -20.99 5.93
CA GLY A 169 7.86 -21.40 4.79
C GLY A 169 9.31 -21.71 5.17
N LEU A 170 9.92 -20.88 6.02
CA LEU A 170 11.27 -21.09 6.55
C LEU A 170 11.34 -22.34 7.43
N ALA A 171 10.36 -22.56 8.31
CA ALA A 171 10.29 -23.75 9.16
C ALA A 171 10.16 -25.03 8.32
N GLY A 172 9.27 -25.03 7.32
CA GLY A 172 9.09 -26.16 6.41
C GLY A 172 10.32 -26.43 5.53
N SER A 173 11.01 -25.38 5.05
CA SER A 173 12.26 -25.52 4.31
C SER A 173 13.36 -26.08 5.20
N ASN A 174 13.56 -25.49 6.39
CA ASN A 174 14.53 -25.95 7.37
C ASN A 174 14.28 -27.40 7.79
N GLY A 175 13.02 -27.80 7.97
CA GLY A 175 12.67 -29.18 8.27
C GLY A 175 13.11 -30.16 7.18
N ARG A 176 12.93 -29.81 5.90
CA ARG A 176 13.35 -30.65 4.77
C ARG A 176 14.87 -30.75 4.62
N TRP A 177 15.57 -29.62 4.72
CA TRP A 177 17.00 -29.54 4.41
C TRP A 177 17.93 -29.82 5.60
N LYS A 178 17.47 -29.64 6.85
CA LYS A 178 18.30 -29.91 8.04
C LYS A 178 18.30 -31.38 8.48
N LEU A 179 17.34 -32.18 8.02
CA LEU A 179 17.39 -33.61 8.23
C LEU A 179 18.59 -34.14 7.42
N LYS A 180 19.65 -34.59 8.12
CA LYS A 180 20.80 -35.32 7.52
C LYS A 180 20.38 -36.59 6.77
N ASN A 181 19.14 -37.05 7.03
CA ASN A 181 18.45 -38.09 6.30
C ASN A 181 17.47 -37.49 5.28
N ALA A 182 17.88 -36.46 4.54
CA ALA A 182 17.32 -36.26 3.21
C ALA A 182 17.66 -37.54 2.46
N ARG A 183 16.80 -38.56 2.58
CA ARG A 183 16.86 -39.80 1.80
C ARG A 183 17.13 -39.30 0.39
N ALA A 184 18.34 -39.57 -0.09
CA ALA A 184 18.74 -39.18 -1.43
C ALA A 184 17.56 -39.53 -2.33
N LEU A 185 17.14 -38.58 -3.17
CA LEU A 185 16.20 -38.86 -4.25
C LEU A 185 16.56 -40.26 -4.77
N PRO A 186 15.63 -41.24 -4.74
CA PRO A 186 15.97 -42.63 -4.98
C PRO A 186 16.87 -42.69 -6.22
N GLU A 187 18.13 -43.13 -6.05
CA GLU A 187 19.20 -43.06 -7.07
C GLU A 187 18.83 -43.79 -8.37
N HIS A 188 17.72 -44.51 -8.36
CA HIS A 188 17.22 -45.26 -9.49
C HIS A 188 15.73 -44.97 -9.71
N SER A 189 15.42 -43.84 -10.34
CA SER A 189 14.43 -43.89 -11.43
C SER A 189 15.21 -44.26 -12.69
N ALA A 190 15.63 -45.53 -12.76
CA ALA A 190 16.25 -46.06 -13.97
C ALA A 190 15.31 -45.73 -15.12
N SER A 191 15.82 -44.94 -16.04
CA SER A 191 15.20 -44.52 -17.29
C SER A 191 14.46 -45.67 -17.96
N SER A 192 13.17 -45.81 -17.65
CA SER A 192 12.21 -46.30 -18.63
C SER A 192 11.75 -45.06 -19.37
N ALA A 193 12.63 -44.61 -20.28
CA ALA A 193 12.26 -43.80 -21.43
C ALA A 193 11.29 -44.61 -22.29
N ARG A 194 10.06 -44.83 -21.77
CA ARG A 194 8.95 -45.23 -22.61
C ARG A 194 8.66 -44.01 -23.46
N ALA A 195 9.01 -44.11 -24.73
CA ALA A 195 8.69 -43.14 -25.75
C ALA A 195 7.29 -42.57 -25.50
N LEU A 196 7.21 -41.26 -25.34
CA LEU A 196 5.93 -40.56 -25.33
C LEU A 196 5.21 -40.95 -26.62
N PRO A 197 4.00 -41.52 -26.57
CA PRO A 197 3.24 -41.77 -27.79
C PRO A 197 3.03 -40.43 -28.52
N GLU A 198 3.44 -40.41 -29.79
CA GLU A 198 3.46 -39.27 -30.69
C GLU A 198 2.05 -38.87 -31.19
N HIS A 199 1.05 -38.92 -30.30
CA HIS A 199 -0.32 -38.55 -30.61
C HIS A 199 -0.88 -37.59 -29.56
N SER A 200 -0.47 -36.33 -29.65
CA SER A 200 -1.26 -35.18 -29.19
C SER A 200 -1.93 -34.53 -30.39
N VAL A 201 -2.89 -35.23 -30.99
CA VAL A 201 -3.94 -34.56 -31.76
C VAL A 201 -4.83 -33.84 -30.76
N GLY A 202 -4.90 -32.52 -30.90
CA GLY A 202 -5.51 -31.62 -29.94
C GLY A 202 -6.94 -31.98 -29.62
N ASN A 203 -7.25 -31.98 -28.33
CA ASN A 203 -8.57 -31.59 -27.88
C ASN A 203 -8.41 -30.83 -26.56
N ALA A 204 -8.29 -29.50 -26.69
CA ALA A 204 -8.39 -28.56 -25.59
C ALA A 204 -9.85 -28.52 -25.08
N SER A 205 -10.30 -29.59 -24.44
CA SER A 205 -11.49 -29.56 -23.60
C SER A 205 -11.02 -29.51 -22.16
N SER A 206 -10.93 -28.29 -21.62
CA SER A 206 -10.80 -28.10 -20.18
C SER A 206 -11.88 -28.91 -19.47
N PRO A 207 -11.54 -29.78 -18.50
CA PRO A 207 -12.55 -30.37 -17.65
C PRO A 207 -13.07 -29.24 -16.77
N VAL A 208 -14.19 -28.63 -17.18
CA VAL A 208 -15.06 -27.91 -16.25
C VAL A 208 -15.45 -28.96 -15.23
N GLY A 209 -14.82 -28.91 -14.06
CA GLY A 209 -15.15 -29.72 -12.92
C GLY A 209 -16.62 -29.48 -12.58
N ARG A 210 -17.48 -30.33 -13.14
CA ARG A 210 -18.88 -30.48 -12.75
C ARG A 210 -18.84 -30.93 -11.29
N ARG A 211 -18.88 -29.96 -10.37
CA ARG A 211 -19.26 -30.18 -8.98
C ARG A 211 -20.59 -30.91 -9.02
N GLN A 212 -20.54 -32.23 -8.82
CA GLN A 212 -21.74 -33.00 -8.59
C GLN A 212 -22.40 -32.42 -7.36
N ALA A 213 -23.60 -31.87 -7.57
CA ALA A 213 -24.53 -31.56 -6.51
C ALA A 213 -24.89 -32.88 -5.82
N ALA A 214 -24.14 -33.24 -4.80
CA ALA A 214 -24.59 -34.22 -3.82
C ALA A 214 -25.67 -33.53 -3.00
N ALA A 215 -26.91 -33.89 -3.35
CA ALA A 215 -28.10 -33.57 -2.61
C ALA A 215 -28.01 -34.12 -1.17
N SER A 216 -28.41 -33.29 -0.22
CA SER A 216 -29.19 -33.64 0.97
C SER A 216 -28.72 -34.82 1.84
N ALA A 217 -28.02 -34.48 2.92
CA ALA A 217 -28.27 -35.11 4.22
C ALA A 217 -28.31 -34.00 5.27
N GLY A 218 -29.48 -33.79 5.87
CA GLY A 218 -29.75 -32.75 6.84
C GLY A 218 -28.89 -32.92 8.09
N ALA A 219 -28.03 -31.95 8.35
CA ALA A 219 -27.45 -31.73 9.66
C ALA A 219 -28.11 -30.49 10.26
N ALA A 220 -29.01 -30.72 11.21
CA ALA A 220 -29.59 -29.69 12.07
C ALA A 220 -28.45 -28.92 12.76
N ARG A 221 -28.04 -27.79 12.18
CA ARG A 221 -27.20 -26.82 12.87
C ARG A 221 -28.08 -26.14 13.90
N GLY A 222 -27.88 -26.53 15.16
CA GLY A 222 -28.51 -25.93 16.31
C GLY A 222 -28.43 -24.40 16.24
N TYR A 223 -29.59 -23.78 16.33
CA TYR A 223 -29.77 -22.36 16.60
C TYR A 223 -29.00 -22.02 17.88
N ARG A 224 -27.83 -21.40 17.77
CA ARG A 224 -27.17 -20.78 18.94
C ARG A 224 -27.92 -19.49 19.23
N LYS A 225 -28.64 -19.46 20.37
CA LYS A 225 -29.28 -18.26 20.90
C LYS A 225 -28.28 -17.08 20.88
N PRO A 226 -28.67 -15.89 20.37
CA PRO A 226 -27.86 -14.70 20.48
C PRO A 226 -27.66 -14.34 21.97
N LYS A 227 -26.42 -14.02 22.36
CA LYS A 227 -26.13 -13.52 23.69
C LYS A 227 -26.80 -12.13 23.85
N PRO A 228 -27.46 -11.85 24.99
CA PRO A 228 -28.02 -10.53 25.25
C PRO A 228 -26.92 -9.47 25.26
N ASN A 229 -27.21 -8.33 24.64
CA ASN A 229 -26.31 -7.19 24.51
C ASN A 229 -26.28 -6.41 25.84
N PRO A 230 -25.13 -6.25 26.53
CA PRO A 230 -25.08 -5.66 27.87
C PRO A 230 -25.19 -4.12 27.90
N PHE A 231 -25.45 -3.45 26.77
CA PHE A 231 -25.48 -1.99 26.67
C PHE A 231 -26.85 -1.42 26.23
N GLY A 232 -27.94 -2.18 26.40
CA GLY A 232 -29.30 -1.66 26.20
C GLY A 232 -29.88 -1.13 27.50
N GLY A 233 -29.64 0.16 27.79
CA GLY A 233 -30.24 0.93 28.88
C GLY A 233 -30.25 2.40 28.52
#